data_AF-A0A5M9NTK3-F1
#
_entry.id   AF-A0A5M9NTK3-F1
#
_cell.length_a   1.000
_cell.length_b   1.000
_cell.length_c   1.000
_cell.angle_alpha   90.00
_cell.angle_beta   90.00
_cell.angle_gamma   90.00
#
_symmetry.space_group_name_H-M   'P 1'
#
loop_
_entity.id
_entity.type
_entity.pdbx_description
1 polymer ?
#
loop_
_entity_poly.entity_id
_entity_poly.type
_entity_poly.pdbx_seq_one_letter_code
_entity_poly.pdbx_strand_id
1 'polypeptide(L)'
;MKKLLYRMIKQGLVKDILIPLNIVFVDKKDIENSGIEIDQAIKKIAQQIKGPAGINVFDMDACTTSSDGIVLDSAIIKMAASDNGKIHREFGMLPMEEMKVTDQLISEEPHLAQWKKYYNGRKLFRGPDPAKKMIPVHNAVMTGRAVNNNSATEMMNVVTMEEILLPIFGQLQIMKDQDVLIGYTGEFISVGIGMTVAEKYGRVFPTRQFKAGDTAHGSGEYAKTLKKHIPCIVAPKQIIAKYTIDALEAGMIPGKHIGCSPVVLTIARYLGADIDFDNITEKAQAELASVGITFDSLKAPVKKLSEEEIIAKADDIVPGVEKPVRINSTEFVMKKTLEV
;
A
#
# COMPACT_ATOMS: atom_id res chain seq x y z
N MET A 1 -16.88 23.40 21.73
CA MET A 1 -15.52 22.84 21.56
C MET A 1 -15.48 22.08 20.25
N LYS A 2 -14.40 22.24 19.47
CA LYS A 2 -14.22 21.49 18.23
C LYS A 2 -13.75 20.07 18.55
N LYS A 3 -14.01 19.14 17.64
CA LYS A 3 -13.77 17.70 17.82
C LYS A 3 -12.86 17.20 16.70
N LEU A 4 -11.87 16.38 17.06
CA LEU A 4 -11.02 15.64 16.13
C LEU A 4 -11.45 14.17 16.12
N LEU A 5 -11.87 13.68 14.96
CA LEU A 5 -12.20 12.28 14.73
C LEU A 5 -10.96 11.53 14.24
N TYR A 6 -10.77 10.30 14.72
CA TYR A 6 -9.77 9.38 14.19
C TYR A 6 -10.23 7.93 14.32
N ARG A 7 -9.66 7.06 13.49
CA ARG A 7 -9.88 5.62 13.51
C ARG A 7 -8.69 4.93 14.18
N MET A 8 -8.94 3.85 14.92
CA MET A 8 -7.89 3.13 15.64
C MET A 8 -8.16 1.62 15.68
N ILE A 9 -7.18 0.84 15.22
CA ILE A 9 -7.06 -0.58 15.52
C ILE A 9 -6.21 -0.71 16.79
N LYS A 10 -6.70 -1.43 17.79
CA LYS A 10 -5.95 -1.67 19.02
C LYS A 10 -4.89 -2.76 18.78
N GLN A 11 -3.73 -2.62 19.42
CA GLN A 11 -2.78 -3.72 19.55
C GLN A 11 -3.46 -4.95 20.17
N GLY A 12 -3.20 -6.14 19.64
CA GLY A 12 -3.79 -7.39 20.13
C GLY A 12 -4.18 -8.32 18.98
N LEU A 13 -5.13 -9.23 19.23
CA LEU A 13 -5.62 -10.16 18.22
C LEU A 13 -6.90 -9.63 17.57
N VAL A 14 -6.98 -9.76 16.25
CA VAL A 14 -8.21 -9.60 15.47
C VAL A 14 -8.38 -10.86 14.64
N LYS A 15 -9.44 -11.65 14.92
CA LYS A 15 -9.68 -12.94 14.26
C LYS A 15 -8.43 -13.84 14.26
N ASP A 16 -7.80 -13.97 15.44
CA ASP A 16 -6.57 -14.75 15.68
C ASP A 16 -5.31 -14.25 14.94
N ILE A 17 -5.37 -13.12 14.25
CA ILE A 17 -4.24 -12.46 13.62
C ILE A 17 -3.69 -11.36 14.53
N LEU A 18 -2.38 -11.36 14.76
CA LEU A 18 -1.70 -10.39 15.61
C LEU A 18 -1.57 -9.02 14.94
N ILE A 19 -2.04 -8.00 15.63
CA ILE A 19 -1.75 -6.59 15.38
C ILE A 19 -0.66 -6.16 16.37
N PRO A 20 0.59 -5.92 15.92
CA PRO A 20 1.77 -5.81 16.80
C PRO A 20 1.85 -4.51 17.60
N LEU A 21 1.11 -3.47 17.18
CA LEU A 21 1.03 -2.15 17.81
C LEU A 21 -0.32 -1.49 17.49
N ASN A 22 -0.65 -0.38 18.14
CA ASN A 22 -1.88 0.36 17.84
C ASN A 22 -1.76 1.07 16.48
N ILE A 23 -2.79 1.04 15.66
CA ILE A 23 -2.72 1.61 14.31
C ILE A 23 -3.80 2.66 14.16
N VAL A 24 -3.39 3.88 13.81
CA VAL A 24 -4.27 5.04 13.77
C VAL A 24 -4.36 5.57 12.35
N PHE A 25 -5.58 5.90 11.93
CA PHE A 25 -5.86 6.53 10.64
C PHE A 25 -6.65 7.81 10.88
N VAL A 26 -6.24 8.91 10.25
CA VAL A 26 -6.83 10.23 10.43
C VAL A 26 -7.11 10.85 9.07
N ASP A 27 -8.32 11.34 8.85
CA ASP A 27 -8.64 12.14 7.66
C ASP A 27 -8.13 13.57 7.88
N LYS A 28 -7.44 14.12 6.89
CA LYS A 28 -7.03 15.52 6.86
C LYS A 28 -8.24 16.46 7.03
N LYS A 29 -9.41 16.13 6.47
CA LYS A 29 -10.63 16.92 6.64
C LYS A 29 -11.09 16.96 8.10
N ASP A 30 -10.95 15.86 8.84
CA ASP A 30 -11.27 15.83 10.28
C ASP A 30 -10.31 16.74 11.07
N ILE A 31 -9.04 16.81 10.67
CA ILE A 31 -8.06 17.74 11.23
C ILE A 31 -8.45 19.19 10.93
N GLU A 32 -8.73 19.52 9.67
CA GLU A 32 -9.13 20.86 9.24
C GLU A 32 -10.40 21.33 9.96
N ASN A 33 -11.41 20.47 10.05
CA ASN A 33 -12.66 20.75 10.77
C ASN A 33 -12.43 20.99 12.27
N SER A 34 -11.43 20.32 12.85
CA SER A 34 -11.05 20.52 14.24
C SER A 34 -10.30 21.84 14.50
N GLY A 35 -9.78 22.49 13.44
CA GLY A 35 -9.15 23.81 13.51
C GLY A 35 -7.74 23.82 14.06
N ILE A 36 -7.03 22.68 14.00
CA ILE A 36 -5.62 22.57 14.40
C ILE A 36 -4.77 22.03 13.26
N GLU A 37 -3.46 22.21 13.38
CA GLU A 37 -2.50 21.73 12.40
C GLU A 37 -2.26 20.21 12.50
N ILE A 38 -1.83 19.59 11.39
CA ILE A 38 -1.59 18.14 11.30
C ILE A 38 -0.65 17.65 12.42
N ASP A 39 0.47 18.33 12.67
CA ASP A 39 1.45 17.93 13.67
C ASP A 39 0.90 18.03 15.09
N GLN A 40 0.03 19.01 15.33
CA GLN A 40 -0.67 19.15 16.60
C GLN A 40 -1.69 18.02 16.77
N ALA A 41 -2.43 17.66 15.71
CA ALA A 41 -3.40 16.57 15.73
C ALA A 41 -2.74 15.23 16.03
N ILE A 42 -1.63 14.92 15.34
CA ILE A 42 -0.84 13.71 15.58
C ILE A 42 -0.36 13.64 17.04
N LYS A 43 0.19 14.73 17.59
CA LYS A 43 0.65 14.77 19.00
C LYS A 43 -0.50 14.56 19.98
N LYS A 44 -1.62 15.24 19.76
CA LYS A 44 -2.81 15.14 20.61
C LYS A 44 -3.41 13.73 20.58
N ILE A 45 -3.46 13.08 19.41
CA ILE A 45 -3.90 11.68 19.29
C ILE A 45 -2.93 10.74 19.99
N ALA A 46 -1.61 10.89 19.77
CA ALA A 46 -0.61 10.06 20.41
C ALA A 46 -0.75 10.07 21.93
N GLN A 47 -0.98 11.24 22.54
CA GLN A 47 -1.19 11.39 24.00
C GLN A 47 -2.34 10.56 24.56
N GLN A 48 -3.30 10.14 23.73
CA GLN A 48 -4.42 9.28 24.15
C GLN A 48 -4.06 7.78 24.16
N ILE A 49 -2.88 7.41 23.66
CA ILE A 49 -2.50 6.02 23.43
C ILE A 49 -1.41 5.61 24.43
N LYS A 50 -1.78 4.65 25.28
CA LYS A 50 -0.84 3.91 26.13
C LYS A 50 -0.27 2.76 25.28
N GLY A 51 1.04 2.76 25.04
CA GLY A 51 1.73 1.77 24.20
C GLY A 51 2.23 2.29 22.85
N PRO A 52 2.86 1.41 22.03
CA PRO A 52 3.36 1.76 20.71
C PRO A 52 2.21 2.00 19.73
N ALA A 53 2.38 2.97 18.82
CA ALA A 53 1.42 3.20 17.75
C ALA A 53 2.06 3.76 16.47
N GLY A 54 1.53 3.34 15.32
CA GLY A 54 1.72 3.96 14.01
C GLY A 54 0.52 4.85 13.70
N ILE A 55 0.77 6.05 13.18
CA ILE A 55 -0.28 7.04 12.89
C ILE A 55 -0.13 7.50 11.44
N ASN A 56 -1.19 7.33 10.65
CA ASN A 56 -1.24 7.67 9.23
C ASN A 56 -2.30 8.75 9.00
N VAL A 57 -1.89 9.85 8.36
CA VAL A 57 -2.80 10.93 7.97
C VAL A 57 -3.08 10.81 6.47
N PHE A 58 -4.35 10.78 6.12
CA PHE A 58 -4.84 10.63 4.76
C PHE A 58 -5.39 11.95 4.23
N ASP A 59 -5.07 12.26 2.98
CA ASP A 59 -5.89 13.16 2.17
C ASP A 59 -6.76 12.29 1.26
N MET A 60 -8.04 12.17 1.62
CA MET A 60 -9.01 11.37 0.87
C MET A 60 -9.39 11.99 -0.48
N ASP A 61 -9.04 13.26 -0.71
CA ASP A 61 -9.26 13.97 -1.97
C ASP A 61 -8.02 13.99 -2.87
N ALA A 62 -6.89 13.43 -2.44
CA ALA A 62 -5.67 13.33 -3.22
C ALA A 62 -5.55 11.99 -4.00
N CYS A 63 -4.39 11.76 -4.60
CA CYS A 63 -4.02 10.52 -5.28
C CYS A 63 -2.62 10.07 -4.86
N THR A 64 -2.35 8.78 -5.00
CA THR A 64 -1.01 8.20 -4.87
C THR A 64 -0.91 6.98 -5.78
N THR A 65 0.22 6.29 -5.73
CA THR A 65 0.49 5.06 -6.48
C THR A 65 0.69 3.88 -5.52
N SER A 66 0.31 2.68 -5.97
CA SER A 66 0.75 1.42 -5.35
C SER A 66 2.19 1.11 -5.76
N SER A 67 2.81 0.09 -5.15
CA SER A 67 4.12 -0.40 -5.58
C SER A 67 4.13 -0.85 -7.05
N ASP A 68 3.03 -1.43 -7.54
CA ASP A 68 2.83 -1.78 -8.95
C ASP A 68 2.62 -0.57 -9.88
N GLY A 69 2.55 0.65 -9.36
CA GLY A 69 2.28 1.85 -10.15
C GLY A 69 0.81 2.04 -10.53
N ILE A 70 -0.11 1.39 -9.81
CA ILE A 70 -1.55 1.61 -9.98
C ILE A 70 -1.93 2.90 -9.25
N VAL A 71 -2.61 3.84 -9.90
CA VAL A 71 -3.01 5.10 -9.28
C VAL A 71 -4.28 4.92 -8.45
N LEU A 72 -4.26 5.38 -7.20
CA LEU A 72 -5.36 5.31 -6.24
C LEU A 72 -5.99 6.69 -6.00
N ASP A 73 -7.24 6.68 -5.53
CA ASP A 73 -8.11 7.83 -5.32
C ASP A 73 -7.97 8.49 -3.93
N SER A 74 -6.84 8.31 -3.26
CA SER A 74 -6.49 8.98 -1.99
C SER A 74 -4.99 8.82 -1.73
N ALA A 75 -4.46 9.52 -0.73
CA ALA A 75 -3.05 9.39 -0.36
C ALA A 75 -2.82 9.46 1.14
N ILE A 76 -1.78 8.76 1.60
CA ILE A 76 -1.17 9.06 2.90
C ILE A 76 -0.28 10.28 2.69
N ILE A 77 -0.48 11.33 3.48
CA ILE A 77 0.26 12.60 3.36
C ILE A 77 1.28 12.80 4.49
N LYS A 78 1.13 12.04 5.59
CA LYS A 78 2.08 12.06 6.71
C LYS A 78 1.99 10.76 7.49
N MET A 79 3.13 10.27 7.94
CA MET A 79 3.20 9.16 8.88
C MET A 79 3.92 9.56 10.15
N ALA A 80 3.57 8.90 11.25
CA ALA A 80 4.23 9.05 12.54
C ALA A 80 4.31 7.71 13.28
N ALA A 81 5.24 7.65 14.22
CA ALA A 81 5.35 6.62 15.24
C ALA A 81 5.26 7.28 16.61
N SER A 82 4.63 6.61 17.56
CA SER A 82 4.53 7.07 18.94
C SER A 82 4.65 5.91 19.92
N ASP A 83 5.05 6.22 21.15
CA ASP A 83 5.02 5.26 22.24
C ASP A 83 4.69 5.97 23.56
N ASN A 84 3.64 5.52 24.25
CA ASN A 84 3.15 6.09 25.50
C ASN A 84 2.95 7.61 25.44
N GLY A 85 2.26 8.09 24.39
CA GLY A 85 1.98 9.51 24.22
C GLY A 85 3.15 10.38 23.78
N LYS A 86 4.33 9.80 23.54
CA LYS A 86 5.51 10.52 23.08
C LYS A 86 5.78 10.23 21.61
N ILE A 87 6.37 11.20 20.93
CA ILE A 87 6.83 11.12 19.55
C ILE A 87 8.27 11.63 19.54
N HIS A 88 9.17 10.88 18.93
CA HIS A 88 10.56 11.28 18.82
C HIS A 88 10.67 12.54 17.96
N ARG A 89 11.45 13.52 18.42
CA ARG A 89 11.51 14.85 17.81
C ARG A 89 12.04 14.82 16.37
N GLU A 90 13.03 13.97 16.11
CA GLU A 90 13.79 14.00 14.85
C GLU A 90 13.33 12.96 13.83
N PHE A 91 12.79 11.83 14.28
CA PHE A 91 12.48 10.69 13.42
C PHE A 91 11.11 10.07 13.73
N GLY A 92 10.29 10.72 14.56
CA GLY A 92 8.96 10.23 14.92
C GLY A 92 7.85 10.67 13.97
N MET A 93 8.12 11.59 13.04
CA MET A 93 7.16 12.04 12.02
C MET A 93 7.86 12.29 10.68
N LEU A 94 7.17 12.00 9.58
CA LEU A 94 7.70 12.24 8.24
C LEU A 94 6.54 12.56 7.27
N PRO A 95 6.52 13.77 6.65
CA PRO A 95 5.56 14.08 5.60
C PRO A 95 5.89 13.35 4.30
N MET A 96 4.85 13.06 3.54
CA MET A 96 4.94 12.61 2.16
C MET A 96 5.04 13.81 1.21
N GLU A 97 5.76 13.67 0.10
CA GLU A 97 5.97 14.79 -0.81
C GLU A 97 4.80 14.95 -1.79
N GLU A 98 4.30 16.18 -1.95
CA GLU A 98 3.37 16.53 -3.02
C GLU A 98 4.16 16.67 -4.33
N MET A 99 3.74 15.91 -5.34
CA MET A 99 4.36 15.86 -6.66
C MET A 99 3.52 16.64 -7.66
N LYS A 100 4.14 17.62 -8.32
CA LYS A 100 3.51 18.26 -9.48
C LYS A 100 3.52 17.30 -10.66
N VAL A 101 2.34 16.89 -11.13
CA VAL A 101 2.23 16.07 -12.34
C VAL A 101 2.38 16.96 -13.58
N THR A 102 3.37 16.65 -14.40
CA THR A 102 3.68 17.35 -15.67
C THR A 102 3.79 16.33 -16.79
N ASP A 103 3.67 16.77 -18.05
CA ASP A 103 3.88 15.86 -19.19
C ASP A 103 5.30 15.27 -19.20
N GLN A 104 6.30 16.02 -18.72
CA GLN A 104 7.65 15.49 -18.50
C GLN A 104 7.65 14.35 -17.47
N LEU A 105 6.99 14.54 -16.32
CA LEU A 105 6.92 13.49 -15.30
C LEU A 105 6.23 12.24 -15.83
N ILE A 106 5.14 12.39 -16.60
CA ILE A 106 4.44 11.27 -17.24
C ILE A 106 5.33 10.57 -18.26
N SER A 107 6.14 11.31 -19.04
CA SER A 107 7.10 10.71 -19.97
C SER A 107 8.19 9.90 -19.24
N GLU A 108 8.64 10.37 -18.08
CA GLU A 108 9.62 9.66 -17.25
C GLU A 108 8.99 8.47 -16.51
N GLU A 109 7.69 8.56 -16.22
CA GLU A 109 6.94 7.62 -15.40
C GLU A 109 5.55 7.32 -16.02
N PRO A 110 5.51 6.48 -17.06
CA PRO A 110 4.31 6.33 -17.91
C PRO A 110 3.07 5.83 -17.17
N HIS A 111 3.22 5.17 -16.02
CA HIS A 111 2.09 4.74 -15.20
C HIS A 111 1.21 5.92 -14.73
N LEU A 112 1.75 7.14 -14.67
CA LEU A 112 0.98 8.34 -14.33
C LEU A 112 0.01 8.80 -15.44
N ALA A 113 0.03 8.18 -16.62
CA ALA A 113 -1.05 8.37 -17.60
C ALA A 113 -2.44 8.01 -17.03
N GLN A 114 -2.50 7.07 -16.07
CA GLN A 114 -3.72 6.78 -15.30
C GLN A 114 -4.23 8.02 -14.54
N TRP A 115 -3.34 8.78 -13.92
CA TRP A 115 -3.70 10.03 -13.24
C TRP A 115 -4.28 11.04 -14.22
N LYS A 116 -3.66 11.19 -15.40
CA LYS A 116 -4.15 12.11 -16.44
C LYS A 116 -5.53 11.70 -16.96
N LYS A 117 -5.81 10.40 -17.06
CA LYS A 117 -7.09 9.87 -17.55
C LYS A 117 -8.22 10.00 -16.52
N TYR A 118 -7.98 9.63 -15.26
CA TYR A 118 -9.06 9.48 -14.27
C TYR A 118 -9.04 10.50 -13.13
N TYR A 119 -7.90 11.14 -12.89
CA TYR A 119 -7.66 11.93 -11.66
C TYR A 119 -7.08 13.32 -11.94
N ASN A 120 -7.24 13.81 -13.18
CA ASN A 120 -6.66 15.08 -13.61
C ASN A 120 -7.05 16.22 -12.67
N GLY A 121 -6.04 16.97 -12.21
CA GLY A 121 -6.19 18.08 -11.26
C GLY A 121 -6.16 17.70 -9.78
N ARG A 122 -6.21 16.41 -9.42
CA ARG A 122 -6.04 15.98 -8.02
C ARG A 122 -4.57 16.00 -7.61
N LYS A 123 -4.28 16.38 -6.37
CA LYS A 123 -2.91 16.35 -5.84
C LYS A 123 -2.35 14.93 -5.85
N LEU A 124 -1.12 14.75 -6.32
CA LEU A 124 -0.40 13.48 -6.22
C LEU A 124 0.57 13.55 -5.03
N PHE A 125 0.48 12.62 -4.10
CA PHE A 125 1.48 12.45 -3.04
C PHE A 125 2.20 11.11 -3.20
N ARG A 126 3.49 11.07 -2.84
CA ARG A 126 4.30 9.86 -2.89
C ARG A 126 5.06 9.62 -1.58
N GLY A 127 6.17 8.89 -1.61
CA GLY A 127 7.09 8.81 -0.49
C GLY A 127 7.68 10.19 -0.12
N PRO A 128 8.40 10.24 1.00
CA PRO A 128 9.07 11.44 1.47
C PRO A 128 10.24 11.83 0.56
N ASP A 129 10.52 13.13 0.51
CA ASP A 129 11.75 13.64 -0.09
C ASP A 129 12.99 13.09 0.66
N PRO A 130 13.94 12.44 -0.03
CA PRO A 130 15.20 11.96 0.54
C PRO A 130 16.05 13.01 1.23
N ALA A 131 15.90 14.30 0.89
CA ALA A 131 16.58 15.37 1.60
C ALA A 131 15.96 15.68 2.97
N LYS A 132 14.71 15.27 3.19
CA LYS A 132 13.93 15.54 4.42
C LYS A 132 13.89 14.34 5.37
N LYS A 133 14.40 13.17 4.97
CA LYS A 133 14.48 11.96 5.81
C LYS A 133 15.79 11.92 6.57
N MET A 134 15.72 11.50 7.83
CA MET A 134 16.91 11.20 8.64
C MET A 134 17.32 9.72 8.54
N ILE A 135 16.36 8.82 8.33
CA ILE A 135 16.61 7.39 8.11
C ILE A 135 16.84 7.20 6.60
N PRO A 136 18.06 6.87 6.14
CA PRO A 136 18.43 7.04 4.73
C PRO A 136 17.85 5.95 3.81
N VAL A 137 17.77 4.70 4.28
CA VAL A 137 17.43 3.55 3.42
C VAL A 137 15.93 3.38 3.26
N HIS A 138 15.19 3.30 4.37
CA HIS A 138 13.73 3.10 4.35
C HIS A 138 12.97 4.40 4.55
N ASN A 139 11.82 4.52 3.90
CA ASN A 139 10.83 5.53 4.24
C ASN A 139 10.17 5.15 5.57
N ALA A 140 10.78 5.53 6.69
CA ALA A 140 10.36 5.09 8.02
C ALA A 140 10.41 6.20 9.07
N VAL A 141 9.59 6.02 10.11
CA VAL A 141 9.61 6.79 11.36
C VAL A 141 9.63 5.83 12.54
N MET A 142 10.24 6.26 13.65
CA MET A 142 10.39 5.44 14.86
C MET A 142 10.14 6.26 16.12
N THR A 143 9.54 5.64 17.13
CA THR A 143 9.52 6.17 18.50
C THR A 143 9.36 5.02 19.48
N GLY A 144 10.28 4.91 20.44
CA GLY A 144 10.25 3.84 21.44
C GLY A 144 10.19 2.48 20.75
N ARG A 145 9.12 1.72 21.05
CA ARG A 145 8.89 0.39 20.48
C ARG A 145 8.26 0.40 19.07
N ALA A 146 7.72 1.52 18.61
CA ALA A 146 6.98 1.59 17.35
C ALA A 146 7.86 2.03 16.18
N VAL A 147 7.76 1.31 15.06
CA VAL A 147 8.22 1.75 13.75
C VAL A 147 7.06 1.70 12.76
N ASN A 148 6.97 2.74 11.94
CA ASN A 148 6.01 2.86 10.85
C ASN A 148 6.82 3.11 9.56
N ASN A 149 6.87 2.14 8.67
CA ASN A 149 7.81 2.09 7.55
C ASN A 149 7.13 1.91 6.19
N ASN A 150 7.96 1.95 5.14
CA ASN A 150 7.58 1.88 3.72
C ASN A 150 6.44 2.84 3.33
N SER A 151 6.56 4.08 3.80
CA SER A 151 5.52 5.11 3.62
C SER A 151 4.17 4.65 4.14
N ALA A 152 4.22 4.15 5.38
CA ALA A 152 3.08 3.78 6.20
C ALA A 152 2.28 2.55 5.78
N THR A 153 2.92 1.63 5.04
CA THR A 153 2.32 0.34 4.65
C THR A 153 2.89 -0.85 5.40
N GLU A 154 3.85 -0.64 6.29
CA GLU A 154 4.41 -1.64 7.16
C GLU A 154 4.54 -1.03 8.55
N MET A 155 4.24 -1.82 9.58
CA MET A 155 4.38 -1.38 10.96
C MET A 155 4.93 -2.51 11.80
N MET A 156 5.93 -2.20 12.62
CA MET A 156 6.61 -3.20 13.43
C MET A 156 6.81 -2.74 14.87
N ASN A 157 6.79 -3.70 15.78
CA ASN A 157 7.22 -3.52 17.14
C ASN A 157 8.67 -4.01 17.27
N VAL A 158 9.61 -3.09 17.48
CA VAL A 158 11.06 -3.41 17.47
C VAL A 158 11.52 -4.23 18.67
N VAL A 159 10.70 -4.39 19.70
CA VAL A 159 11.04 -5.23 20.86
C VAL A 159 10.57 -6.67 20.65
N THR A 160 9.36 -6.86 20.14
CA THR A 160 8.85 -8.21 19.87
C THR A 160 9.25 -8.73 18.50
N MET A 161 9.77 -7.87 17.63
CA MET A 161 10.10 -8.15 16.22
C MET A 161 8.88 -8.58 15.38
N GLU A 162 7.68 -8.27 15.87
CA GLU A 162 6.43 -8.57 15.18
C GLU A 162 6.09 -7.44 14.21
N GLU A 163 5.70 -7.81 12.98
CA GLU A 163 5.40 -6.90 11.87
C GLU A 163 3.97 -7.12 11.38
N ILE A 164 3.35 -6.08 10.82
CA ILE A 164 2.12 -6.17 10.05
C ILE A 164 2.25 -5.39 8.74
N LEU A 165 1.74 -5.97 7.67
CA LEU A 165 1.60 -5.34 6.37
C LEU A 165 0.22 -4.70 6.22
N LEU A 166 0.22 -3.42 5.86
CA LEU A 166 -0.96 -2.62 5.57
C LEU A 166 -0.85 -2.00 4.17
N PRO A 167 -0.94 -2.78 3.08
CA PRO A 167 -1.04 -2.23 1.73
C PRO A 167 -2.14 -1.18 1.65
N ILE A 168 -1.87 -0.09 0.93
CA ILE A 168 -2.73 1.09 0.97
C ILE A 168 -4.20 0.78 0.64
N PHE A 169 -4.48 -0.11 -0.31
CA PHE A 169 -5.86 -0.48 -0.65
C PHE A 169 -6.66 -0.94 0.57
N GLY A 170 -6.07 -1.73 1.47
CA GLY A 170 -6.72 -2.16 2.72
C GLY A 170 -6.95 -0.99 3.68
N GLN A 171 -5.99 -0.09 3.79
CA GLN A 171 -6.15 1.14 4.59
C GLN A 171 -7.28 2.03 4.04
N LEU A 172 -7.46 2.09 2.72
CA LEU A 172 -8.56 2.86 2.11
C LEU A 172 -9.93 2.25 2.41
N GLN A 173 -10.04 0.92 2.41
CA GLN A 173 -11.26 0.25 2.85
C GLN A 173 -11.56 0.56 4.31
N ILE A 174 -10.56 0.61 5.19
CA ILE A 174 -10.73 1.03 6.59
C ILE A 174 -11.21 2.50 6.67
N MET A 175 -10.62 3.40 5.90
CA MET A 175 -11.04 4.81 5.87
C MET A 175 -12.47 4.98 5.34
N LYS A 176 -12.92 4.09 4.45
CA LYS A 176 -14.27 4.06 3.87
C LYS A 176 -15.26 3.23 4.70
N ASP A 177 -14.85 2.67 5.84
CA ASP A 177 -15.66 1.79 6.70
C ASP A 177 -16.20 0.56 5.94
N GLN A 178 -15.41 0.03 5.00
CA GLN A 178 -15.75 -1.10 4.12
C GLN A 178 -15.09 -2.41 4.58
N ASP A 179 -15.40 -3.49 3.88
CA ASP A 179 -14.81 -4.81 4.11
C ASP A 179 -13.31 -4.83 3.83
N VAL A 180 -12.60 -5.64 4.60
CA VAL A 180 -11.19 -5.97 4.40
C VAL A 180 -10.98 -7.48 4.45
N LEU A 181 -9.83 -7.93 3.96
CA LEU A 181 -9.31 -9.26 4.24
C LEU A 181 -8.20 -9.15 5.28
N ILE A 182 -8.31 -9.92 6.36
CA ILE A 182 -7.25 -10.10 7.35
C ILE A 182 -6.72 -11.54 7.26
N GLY A 183 -5.41 -11.72 7.30
CA GLY A 183 -4.77 -13.03 7.19
C GLY A 183 -3.25 -12.90 7.16
N TYR A 184 -2.59 -13.77 6.42
CA TYR A 184 -1.15 -13.72 6.19
C TYR A 184 -0.87 -13.36 4.74
N THR A 185 0.25 -12.69 4.49
CA THR A 185 0.70 -12.39 3.12
C THR A 185 0.76 -13.63 2.22
N GLY A 186 1.23 -14.75 2.74
CA GLY A 186 1.48 -15.94 1.95
C GLY A 186 2.53 -15.70 0.86
N GLU A 187 2.67 -16.69 -0.02
CA GLU A 187 3.71 -16.71 -1.05
C GLU A 187 3.51 -15.65 -2.14
N PHE A 188 2.26 -15.44 -2.58
CA PHE A 188 1.95 -14.53 -3.68
C PHE A 188 2.19 -13.06 -3.34
N ILE A 189 1.77 -12.60 -2.15
CA ILE A 189 2.06 -11.23 -1.72
C ILE A 189 3.56 -11.10 -1.45
N SER A 190 4.20 -12.12 -0.86
CA SER A 190 5.65 -12.13 -0.64
C SER A 190 6.44 -11.94 -1.93
N VAL A 191 6.03 -12.54 -3.05
CA VAL A 191 6.64 -12.26 -4.37
C VAL A 191 6.21 -10.88 -4.89
N GLY A 192 4.91 -10.58 -4.86
CA GLY A 192 4.32 -9.39 -5.48
C GLY A 192 4.85 -8.06 -4.96
N ILE A 193 5.16 -7.94 -3.67
CA ILE A 193 5.70 -6.69 -3.09
C ILE A 193 7.05 -6.27 -3.68
N GLY A 194 7.79 -7.21 -4.27
CA GLY A 194 9.06 -6.94 -4.95
C GLY A 194 8.86 -6.40 -6.37
N MET A 195 7.68 -6.56 -6.96
CA MET A 195 7.39 -6.17 -8.34
C MET A 195 6.95 -4.71 -8.37
N THR A 196 7.92 -3.82 -8.54
CA THR A 196 7.69 -2.38 -8.40
C THR A 196 7.73 -1.62 -9.73
N VAL A 197 7.45 -0.31 -9.67
CA VAL A 197 7.74 0.64 -10.75
C VAL A 197 8.76 1.68 -10.32
N ALA A 198 9.43 2.27 -11.31
CA ALA A 198 10.44 3.29 -11.08
C ALA A 198 9.77 4.64 -10.82
N GLU A 199 9.89 5.13 -9.59
CA GLU A 199 9.28 6.41 -9.19
C GLU A 199 10.31 7.36 -8.59
N LYS A 200 10.18 8.65 -8.92
CA LYS A 200 10.74 9.71 -8.09
C LYS A 200 9.96 9.77 -6.78
N TYR A 201 10.69 9.67 -5.68
CA TYR A 201 10.16 9.62 -4.33
C TYR A 201 9.15 8.48 -4.17
N GLY A 202 9.45 7.31 -4.73
CA GLY A 202 8.60 6.14 -4.59
C GLY A 202 8.35 5.77 -3.12
N ARG A 203 7.24 5.07 -2.91
CA ARG A 203 6.77 4.73 -1.56
C ARG A 203 7.72 3.81 -0.79
N VAL A 204 8.40 2.93 -1.51
CA VAL A 204 9.42 2.03 -0.95
C VAL A 204 10.80 2.58 -1.26
N PHE A 205 11.07 2.90 -2.52
CA PHE A 205 12.37 3.36 -2.99
C PHE A 205 12.34 4.84 -3.34
N PRO A 206 13.28 5.66 -2.83
CA PRO A 206 13.27 7.10 -3.07
C PRO A 206 13.62 7.51 -4.50
N THR A 207 14.25 6.62 -5.26
CA THR A 207 14.77 6.88 -6.60
C THR A 207 14.28 5.81 -7.58
N ARG A 208 14.38 6.12 -8.87
CA ARG A 208 13.91 5.30 -10.01
C ARG A 208 14.80 4.07 -10.25
N GLN A 209 14.94 3.22 -9.24
CA GLN A 209 15.87 2.07 -9.26
C GLN A 209 15.30 0.87 -10.01
N PHE A 210 14.04 0.48 -9.71
CA PHE A 210 13.45 -0.74 -10.22
C PHE A 210 12.33 -0.41 -11.20
N LYS A 211 12.57 -0.64 -12.49
CA LYS A 211 11.58 -0.40 -13.56
C LYS A 211 10.45 -1.42 -13.53
N ALA A 212 9.35 -1.10 -14.20
CA ALA A 212 8.32 -2.08 -14.51
C ALA A 212 8.94 -3.32 -15.21
N GLY A 213 8.47 -4.51 -14.84
CA GLY A 213 9.03 -5.78 -15.28
C GLY A 213 10.22 -6.27 -14.45
N ASP A 214 10.67 -5.49 -13.46
CA ASP A 214 11.75 -5.89 -12.57
C ASP A 214 11.26 -6.30 -11.16
N THR A 215 12.14 -6.97 -10.41
CA THR A 215 11.96 -7.25 -8.98
C THR A 215 13.02 -6.57 -8.13
N ALA A 216 12.58 -5.99 -7.02
CA ALA A 216 13.40 -5.39 -5.98
C ALA A 216 13.98 -6.40 -4.98
N HIS A 217 13.47 -7.63 -4.92
CA HIS A 217 14.06 -8.67 -4.08
C HIS A 217 15.34 -9.23 -4.72
N GLY A 218 15.25 -9.66 -5.98
CA GLY A 218 16.35 -10.30 -6.69
C GLY A 218 16.80 -11.62 -6.05
N SER A 219 15.88 -12.35 -5.42
CA SER A 219 16.18 -13.51 -4.56
C SER A 219 15.71 -14.85 -5.13
N GLY A 220 15.13 -14.84 -6.34
CA GLY A 220 14.69 -16.05 -7.03
C GLY A 220 13.64 -16.81 -6.21
N GLU A 221 13.82 -18.12 -6.05
CA GLU A 221 12.83 -18.94 -5.35
C GLU A 221 12.58 -18.51 -3.89
N TYR A 222 13.57 -17.90 -3.23
CA TYR A 222 13.42 -17.45 -1.84
C TYR A 222 12.43 -16.29 -1.68
N ALA A 223 12.11 -15.56 -2.75
CA ALA A 223 11.18 -14.43 -2.71
C ALA A 223 9.81 -14.79 -2.13
N LYS A 224 9.31 -16.01 -2.41
CA LYS A 224 8.04 -16.51 -1.86
C LYS A 224 8.05 -16.69 -0.35
N THR A 225 9.23 -16.68 0.29
CA THR A 225 9.40 -16.94 1.72
C THR A 225 9.69 -15.69 2.54
N LEU A 226 10.18 -14.61 1.93
CA LEU A 226 10.70 -13.42 2.62
C LEU A 226 9.70 -12.82 3.60
N LYS A 227 8.43 -12.71 3.19
CA LYS A 227 7.39 -12.06 3.96
C LYS A 227 6.17 -12.94 4.23
N LYS A 228 6.17 -14.23 3.82
CA LYS A 228 4.95 -15.08 3.77
C LYS A 228 4.19 -15.24 5.08
N HIS A 229 4.87 -15.07 6.21
CA HIS A 229 4.29 -15.25 7.55
C HIS A 229 3.84 -13.95 8.21
N ILE A 230 4.00 -12.80 7.54
CA ILE A 230 3.65 -11.52 8.11
C ILE A 230 2.13 -11.35 8.05
N PRO A 231 1.46 -11.05 9.18
CA PRO A 231 0.08 -10.59 9.22
C PRO A 231 -0.18 -9.47 8.22
N CYS A 232 -1.34 -9.46 7.58
CA CYS A 232 -1.73 -8.35 6.72
C CYS A 232 -3.21 -8.00 6.81
N ILE A 233 -3.52 -6.73 6.56
CA ILE A 233 -4.88 -6.25 6.31
C ILE A 233 -4.89 -5.60 4.93
N VAL A 234 -5.64 -6.19 4.01
CA VAL A 234 -5.69 -5.78 2.60
C VAL A 234 -7.14 -5.56 2.14
N ALA A 235 -7.31 -4.96 0.97
CA ALA A 235 -8.64 -4.85 0.37
C ALA A 235 -9.11 -6.20 -0.17
N PRO A 236 -10.43 -6.42 -0.28
CA PRO A 236 -10.99 -7.53 -1.04
C PRO A 236 -10.45 -7.56 -2.47
N LYS A 237 -10.23 -8.76 -3.02
CA LYS A 237 -9.60 -8.94 -4.34
C LYS A 237 -10.37 -8.25 -5.46
N GLN A 238 -11.70 -8.10 -5.30
CA GLN A 238 -12.56 -7.36 -6.24
C GLN A 238 -12.13 -5.90 -6.39
N ILE A 239 -11.69 -5.26 -5.30
CA ILE A 239 -11.23 -3.88 -5.30
C ILE A 239 -9.92 -3.80 -6.09
N ILE A 240 -8.97 -4.69 -5.83
CA ILE A 240 -7.68 -4.68 -6.54
C ILE A 240 -7.89 -4.99 -8.04
N ALA A 241 -8.80 -5.91 -8.36
CA ALA A 241 -9.18 -6.22 -9.73
C ALA A 241 -9.69 -4.99 -10.47
N LYS A 242 -10.62 -4.25 -9.87
CA LYS A 242 -11.17 -3.02 -10.47
C LYS A 242 -10.08 -2.00 -10.82
N TYR A 243 -9.22 -1.62 -9.87
CA TYR A 243 -8.18 -0.62 -10.15
C TYR A 243 -7.12 -1.12 -11.15
N THR A 244 -6.86 -2.42 -11.18
CA THR A 244 -5.96 -3.01 -12.18
C THR A 244 -6.58 -2.97 -13.57
N ILE A 245 -7.86 -3.30 -13.71
CA ILE A 245 -8.62 -3.18 -14.97
C ILE A 245 -8.61 -1.73 -15.44
N ASP A 246 -8.95 -0.77 -14.58
CA ASP A 246 -8.92 0.66 -14.90
C ASP A 246 -7.55 1.08 -15.45
N ALA A 247 -6.46 0.57 -14.86
CA ALA A 247 -5.10 0.81 -15.32
C ALA A 247 -4.84 0.20 -16.72
N LEU A 248 -5.24 -1.04 -16.96
CA LEU A 248 -5.10 -1.69 -18.26
C LEU A 248 -5.89 -0.93 -19.34
N GLU A 249 -7.12 -0.51 -19.05
CA GLU A 249 -7.94 0.33 -19.93
C GLU A 249 -7.35 1.73 -20.17
N ALA A 250 -6.51 2.22 -19.26
CA ALA A 250 -5.73 3.44 -19.47
C ALA A 250 -4.52 3.23 -20.40
N GLY A 251 -4.36 2.04 -20.98
CA GLY A 251 -3.27 1.67 -21.87
C GLY A 251 -2.01 1.21 -21.13
N MET A 252 -2.13 0.85 -19.84
CA MET A 252 -1.00 0.33 -19.08
C MET A 252 -0.71 -1.11 -19.50
N ILE A 253 0.56 -1.42 -19.73
CA ILE A 253 1.02 -2.75 -20.11
C ILE A 253 1.85 -3.29 -18.94
N PRO A 254 1.42 -4.40 -18.28
CA PRO A 254 2.21 -5.08 -17.26
C PRO A 254 3.60 -5.44 -17.77
N GLY A 255 4.59 -5.23 -16.92
CA GLY A 255 5.98 -5.44 -17.29
C GLY A 255 6.61 -4.27 -18.03
N LYS A 256 5.84 -3.30 -18.55
CA LYS A 256 6.36 -2.13 -19.28
C LYS A 256 6.03 -0.79 -18.62
N HIS A 257 4.76 -0.58 -18.29
CA HIS A 257 4.26 0.66 -17.67
C HIS A 257 4.00 0.46 -16.18
N ILE A 258 3.39 -0.66 -15.81
CA ILE A 258 3.07 -1.04 -14.43
C ILE A 258 3.81 -2.32 -14.03
N GLY A 259 3.85 -2.59 -12.72
CA GLY A 259 4.48 -3.76 -12.13
C GLY A 259 3.99 -5.09 -12.73
N CYS A 260 4.79 -6.13 -12.57
CA CYS A 260 4.48 -7.48 -13.04
C CYS A 260 4.11 -8.42 -11.88
N SER A 261 3.47 -7.92 -10.83
CA SER A 261 3.05 -8.76 -9.71
C SER A 261 2.10 -9.89 -10.13
N PRO A 262 2.04 -10.98 -9.35
CA PRO A 262 1.10 -12.08 -9.56
C PRO A 262 -0.34 -11.63 -9.84
N VAL A 263 -0.81 -10.62 -9.12
CA VAL A 263 -2.17 -10.08 -9.25
C VAL A 263 -2.36 -9.40 -10.61
N VAL A 264 -1.45 -8.49 -10.99
CA VAL A 264 -1.54 -7.73 -12.23
C VAL A 264 -1.47 -8.66 -13.44
N LEU A 265 -0.54 -9.60 -13.46
CA LEU A 265 -0.38 -10.55 -14.57
C LEU A 265 -1.59 -11.49 -14.71
N THR A 266 -2.17 -11.92 -13.59
CA THR A 266 -3.35 -12.79 -13.61
C THR A 266 -4.57 -12.08 -14.19
N ILE A 267 -4.79 -10.82 -13.78
CA ILE A 267 -5.91 -10.02 -14.30
C ILE A 267 -5.71 -9.73 -15.79
N ALA A 268 -4.51 -9.31 -16.20
CA ALA A 268 -4.20 -9.06 -17.61
C ALA A 268 -4.42 -10.30 -18.49
N ARG A 269 -4.02 -11.48 -18.01
CA ARG A 269 -4.25 -12.76 -18.68
C ARG A 269 -5.73 -13.05 -18.92
N TYR A 270 -6.58 -12.93 -17.88
CA TYR A 270 -8.01 -13.22 -18.03
C TYR A 270 -8.76 -12.16 -18.82
N LEU A 271 -8.35 -10.89 -18.74
CA LEU A 271 -8.89 -9.82 -19.57
C LEU A 271 -8.43 -9.95 -21.04
N GLY A 272 -7.31 -10.64 -21.27
CA GLY A 272 -6.68 -10.73 -22.57
C GLY A 272 -5.97 -9.45 -23.00
N ALA A 273 -5.44 -8.70 -22.02
CA ALA A 273 -4.60 -7.52 -22.22
C ALA A 273 -3.15 -7.91 -22.54
N ASP A 274 -2.43 -7.01 -23.21
CA ASP A 274 -1.03 -7.22 -23.56
C ASP A 274 -0.15 -7.30 -22.30
N ILE A 275 0.86 -8.16 -22.34
CA ILE A 275 1.92 -8.28 -21.32
C ILE A 275 3.26 -8.16 -22.05
N ASP A 276 4.14 -7.28 -21.59
CA ASP A 276 5.46 -7.11 -22.17
C ASP A 276 6.44 -8.13 -21.58
N PHE A 277 6.39 -9.35 -22.12
CA PHE A 277 7.25 -10.46 -21.69
C PHE A 277 8.74 -10.19 -21.89
N ASP A 278 9.10 -9.37 -22.89
CA ASP A 278 10.49 -9.07 -23.22
C ASP A 278 11.12 -8.08 -22.24
N ASN A 279 10.31 -7.23 -21.60
CA ASN A 279 10.80 -6.31 -20.57
C ASN A 279 10.77 -6.89 -19.14
N ILE A 280 10.14 -8.05 -18.93
CA ILE A 280 10.21 -8.76 -17.64
C ILE A 280 11.58 -9.42 -17.50
N THR A 281 12.32 -9.07 -16.45
CA THR A 281 13.69 -9.54 -16.23
C THR A 281 13.76 -11.00 -15.81
N GLU A 282 14.88 -11.68 -16.07
CA GLU A 282 15.10 -13.08 -15.66
C GLU A 282 14.93 -13.27 -14.15
N LYS A 283 15.37 -12.29 -13.34
CA LYS A 283 15.17 -12.33 -11.88
C LYS A 283 13.70 -12.24 -11.50
N ALA A 284 12.92 -11.35 -12.12
CA ALA A 284 11.50 -11.25 -11.87
C ALA A 284 10.77 -12.54 -12.31
N GLN A 285 11.15 -13.09 -13.46
CA GLN A 285 10.63 -14.36 -13.96
C GLN A 285 10.91 -15.52 -12.99
N ALA A 286 12.12 -15.59 -12.42
CA ALA A 286 12.47 -16.62 -11.43
C ALA A 286 11.60 -16.53 -10.16
N GLU A 287 11.30 -15.32 -9.69
CA GLU A 287 10.43 -15.11 -8.54
C GLU A 287 8.96 -15.43 -8.85
N LEU A 288 8.46 -15.05 -10.02
CA LEU A 288 7.11 -15.41 -10.48
C LEU A 288 6.93 -16.93 -10.62
N ALA A 289 7.93 -17.61 -11.19
CA ALA A 289 7.93 -19.05 -11.35
C ALA A 289 7.88 -19.78 -10.01
N SER A 290 8.45 -19.19 -8.95
CA SER A 290 8.45 -19.78 -7.60
C SER A 290 7.05 -19.96 -6.99
N VAL A 291 6.06 -19.22 -7.50
CA VAL A 291 4.64 -19.29 -7.12
C VAL A 291 3.76 -19.82 -8.25
N GLY A 292 4.35 -20.49 -9.23
CA GLY A 292 3.64 -21.15 -10.34
C GLY A 292 3.22 -20.22 -11.48
N ILE A 293 3.63 -18.95 -11.48
CA ILE A 293 3.36 -18.01 -12.57
C ILE A 293 4.53 -18.04 -13.55
N THR A 294 4.40 -18.87 -14.59
CA THR A 294 5.41 -19.00 -15.65
C THR A 294 4.95 -18.31 -16.94
N PHE A 295 5.87 -17.95 -17.83
CA PHE A 295 5.50 -17.39 -19.14
C PHE A 295 4.66 -18.36 -19.97
N ASP A 296 4.97 -19.65 -19.94
CA ASP A 296 4.15 -20.67 -20.59
C ASP A 296 2.74 -20.68 -20.01
N SER A 297 2.62 -20.61 -18.68
CA SER A 297 1.32 -20.51 -18.04
C SER A 297 0.59 -19.26 -18.49
N LEU A 298 1.24 -18.09 -18.59
CA LEU A 298 0.63 -16.81 -18.97
C LEU A 298 0.26 -16.73 -20.46
N LYS A 299 1.00 -17.41 -21.34
CA LYS A 299 0.76 -17.47 -22.79
C LYS A 299 -0.24 -18.56 -23.18
N ALA A 300 -0.46 -19.56 -22.33
CA ALA A 300 -1.41 -20.62 -22.61
C ALA A 300 -2.83 -20.06 -22.81
N PRO A 301 -3.62 -20.58 -23.78
CA PRO A 301 -4.98 -20.11 -24.02
C PRO A 301 -5.87 -20.20 -22.78
N VAL A 302 -6.62 -19.14 -22.51
CA VAL A 302 -7.68 -19.10 -21.49
C VAL A 302 -8.97 -18.56 -22.06
N LYS A 303 -10.09 -18.93 -21.45
CA LYS A 303 -11.34 -18.23 -21.69
C LYS A 303 -11.19 -16.78 -21.18
N LYS A 304 -11.21 -15.82 -22.10
CA LYS A 304 -11.27 -14.40 -21.75
C LYS A 304 -12.57 -14.13 -20.97
N LEU A 305 -12.45 -13.30 -19.94
CA LEU A 305 -13.55 -12.91 -19.07
C LEU A 305 -13.84 -11.43 -19.27
N SER A 306 -15.11 -11.03 -19.12
CA SER A 306 -15.45 -9.61 -19.01
C SER A 306 -14.91 -9.02 -17.70
N GLU A 307 -14.91 -7.69 -17.59
CA GLU A 307 -14.51 -6.99 -16.38
C GLU A 307 -15.39 -7.39 -15.18
N GLU A 308 -16.70 -7.46 -15.39
CA GLU A 308 -17.67 -7.88 -14.37
C GLU A 308 -17.43 -9.34 -13.96
N GLU A 309 -17.11 -10.22 -14.91
CA GLU A 309 -16.77 -11.61 -14.60
C GLU A 309 -15.49 -11.73 -13.79
N ILE A 310 -14.44 -10.95 -14.12
CA ILE A 310 -13.18 -10.92 -13.36
C ILE A 310 -13.43 -10.43 -11.93
N ILE A 311 -14.18 -9.33 -11.78
CA ILE A 311 -14.51 -8.78 -10.47
C ILE A 311 -15.35 -9.77 -9.66
N ALA A 312 -16.37 -10.37 -10.26
CA ALA A 312 -17.24 -11.33 -9.57
C ALA A 312 -16.49 -12.60 -9.13
N LYS A 313 -15.52 -13.06 -9.93
CA LYS A 313 -14.71 -14.25 -9.65
C LYS A 313 -13.35 -13.93 -9.01
N ALA A 314 -13.13 -12.71 -8.55
CA ALA A 314 -11.82 -12.26 -8.10
C ALA A 314 -11.27 -13.14 -6.96
N ASP A 315 -12.13 -13.63 -6.08
CA ASP A 315 -11.72 -14.49 -4.96
C ASP A 315 -11.16 -15.85 -5.42
N ASP A 316 -11.66 -16.37 -6.55
CA ASP A 316 -11.25 -17.64 -7.14
C ASP A 316 -9.99 -17.52 -8.00
N ILE A 317 -9.86 -16.43 -8.76
CA ILE A 317 -8.83 -16.33 -9.80
C ILE A 317 -7.66 -15.43 -9.42
N VAL A 318 -7.86 -14.38 -8.62
CA VAL A 318 -6.79 -13.44 -8.28
C VAL A 318 -5.98 -14.01 -7.11
N PRO A 319 -4.65 -14.19 -7.23
CA PRO A 319 -3.83 -14.63 -6.11
C PRO A 319 -3.84 -13.59 -4.98
N GLY A 320 -3.52 -13.99 -3.74
CA GLY A 320 -3.49 -13.02 -2.64
C GLY A 320 -3.22 -13.66 -1.28
N VAL A 321 -3.94 -13.15 -0.29
CA VAL A 321 -3.80 -13.47 1.13
C VAL A 321 -3.97 -14.96 1.41
N GLU A 322 -3.12 -15.50 2.28
CA GLU A 322 -3.24 -16.83 2.84
C GLU A 322 -4.14 -16.82 4.10
N LYS A 323 -5.03 -17.81 4.19
CA LYS A 323 -6.05 -17.94 5.25
C LYS A 323 -6.85 -16.64 5.47
N PRO A 324 -7.44 -16.06 4.40
CA PRO A 324 -8.13 -14.79 4.52
C PRO A 324 -9.43 -14.95 5.31
N VAL A 325 -9.67 -14.01 6.23
CA VAL A 325 -10.97 -13.77 6.85
C VAL A 325 -11.49 -12.44 6.31
N ARG A 326 -12.64 -12.48 5.64
CA ARG A 326 -13.35 -11.27 5.24
C ARG A 326 -14.15 -10.75 6.42
N ILE A 327 -13.96 -9.48 6.76
CA ILE A 327 -14.59 -8.83 7.91
C ILE A 327 -14.87 -7.36 7.57
N ASN A 328 -15.98 -6.82 8.07
CA ASN A 328 -16.21 -5.39 7.93
C ASN A 328 -15.24 -4.62 8.85
N SER A 329 -14.60 -3.57 8.35
CA SER A 329 -13.61 -2.83 9.15
C SER A 329 -14.18 -2.25 10.44
N THR A 330 -15.48 -1.90 10.48
CA THR A 330 -16.13 -1.35 11.68
C THR A 330 -16.23 -2.35 12.84
N GLU A 331 -16.06 -3.66 12.60
CA GLU A 331 -16.08 -4.68 13.65
C GLU A 331 -14.85 -4.63 14.57
N PHE A 332 -13.73 -4.06 14.12
CA PHE A 332 -12.48 -4.04 14.89
C PHE A 332 -11.74 -2.68 14.86
N VAL A 333 -12.17 -1.75 14.00
CA VAL A 333 -11.67 -0.38 13.96
C VAL A 333 -12.57 0.52 14.80
N MET A 334 -12.02 1.08 15.87
CA MET A 334 -12.73 2.03 16.72
C MET A 334 -12.69 3.42 16.11
N LYS A 335 -13.84 4.10 16.03
CA LYS A 335 -13.91 5.54 15.82
C LYS A 335 -13.82 6.25 17.17
N LYS A 336 -12.85 7.16 17.30
CA LYS A 336 -12.59 7.91 18.53
C LYS A 336 -12.67 9.41 18.26
N THR A 337 -13.13 10.14 19.27
CA THR A 337 -13.23 11.59 19.22
C THR A 337 -12.41 12.20 20.35
N LEU A 338 -11.65 13.24 20.03
CA LEU A 338 -10.91 14.06 20.98
C LEU A 338 -11.47 15.48 20.98
N GLU A 339 -11.61 16.09 22.15
CA GLU A 339 -11.91 17.53 22.26
C GLU A 339 -10.62 18.34 22.07
N VAL A 340 -10.70 19.39 21.25
CA VAL A 340 -9.50 20.08 20.72
C VAL A 340 -9.40 21.51 21.14
#